data_AF-A0A8B6C9J4-F1
#
_entry.id   AF-A0A8B6C9J4-F1
#
_cell.length_a   1.000
_cell.length_b   1.000
_cell.length_c   1.000
_cell.angle_alpha   90.00
_cell.angle_beta   90.00
_cell.angle_gamma   90.00
#
_symmetry.space_group_name_H-M   'P 1'
#
loop_
_entity.id
_entity.type
_entity.pdbx_description
1 polymer ?
#
loop_
_entity_poly.entity_id
_entity_poly.type
_entity_poly.pdbx_seq_one_letter_code
_entity_poly.pdbx_strand_id
1 'polypeptide(L)'
;MALRGHQDDDTGHSKNKGNFKELIQFRINPGESTLKQHFETCSKVATYTSNTSQNELLTCIKTYIQKYIVEEMKSQPFGGYFGIQCDEVSDTSNWEQLGLVLRYVVDGVPVERLLEFILAEETTGESLCNLVVQSLASNGLDIQLCRSQTMDGAGNMSGKNVGCAAQLTRISPRAMYHYCASHNLSLVLCKSCKVTEIHLMLDSLKQLGIFFKYSPKRSRRQR
;
A
#
# COMPACT_ATOMS: atom_id res chain seq x y z
N MET A 1 7.58 5.33 7.09
CA MET A 1 8.16 6.48 7.80
C MET A 1 7.03 7.50 7.97
N ALA A 2 6.72 7.95 9.18
CA ALA A 2 5.49 8.70 9.43
C ALA A 2 5.59 10.14 8.89
N LEU A 3 4.59 10.57 8.11
CA LEU A 3 4.50 11.95 7.64
C LEU A 3 4.37 12.94 8.81
N ARG A 4 3.78 12.47 9.91
CA ARG A 4 3.46 13.21 11.14
C ARG A 4 4.22 12.69 12.36
N GLY A 5 4.34 13.55 13.37
CA GLY A 5 4.89 13.21 14.68
C GLY A 5 3.91 12.38 15.51
N HIS A 6 4.40 11.73 16.56
CA HIS A 6 3.57 10.89 17.45
C HIS A 6 2.66 11.73 18.38
N GLN A 7 2.97 13.02 18.55
CA GLN A 7 2.20 14.02 19.29
C GLN A 7 2.31 15.36 18.53
N ASP A 8 1.27 15.67 17.76
CA ASP A 8 1.13 16.93 17.02
C ASP A 8 0.34 17.99 17.81
N ASP A 9 0.17 17.81 19.12
CA ASP A 9 -0.30 18.89 19.98
C ASP A 9 0.80 19.96 19.99
N ASP A 10 0.43 21.18 19.58
CA ASP A 10 1.25 22.37 19.28
C ASP A 10 2.10 22.88 20.48
N THR A 11 2.31 22.06 21.49
CA THR A 11 3.07 22.31 22.71
C THR A 11 4.58 22.49 22.50
N GLY A 12 5.09 22.37 21.28
CA GLY A 12 6.51 22.64 20.97
C GLY A 12 7.52 21.68 21.61
N HIS A 13 7.06 20.66 22.35
CA HIS A 13 7.91 19.76 23.14
C HIS A 13 8.09 18.36 22.55
N SER A 14 7.44 18.02 21.43
CA SER A 14 7.61 16.70 20.81
C SER A 14 8.96 16.61 20.08
N LYS A 15 9.77 15.60 20.40
CA LYS A 15 11.07 15.34 19.75
C LYS A 15 10.95 14.95 18.28
N ASN A 16 9.77 14.51 17.84
CA ASN A 16 9.50 14.12 16.47
C ASN A 16 8.34 14.96 15.93
N LYS A 17 8.67 15.93 15.07
CA LYS A 17 7.71 16.84 14.43
C LYS A 17 7.07 16.28 13.15
N GLY A 18 7.43 15.04 12.78
CA GLY A 18 7.01 14.40 11.54
C GLY A 18 7.83 14.81 10.32
N ASN A 19 7.94 13.90 9.35
CA ASN A 19 8.76 14.09 8.15
C ASN A 19 8.40 15.35 7.36
N PHE A 20 7.12 15.76 7.32
CA PHE A 20 6.70 16.92 6.55
C PHE A 20 7.33 18.23 7.06
N LYS A 21 7.25 18.47 8.37
CA LYS A 21 7.83 19.67 9.00
C LYS A 21 9.36 19.64 8.95
N GLU A 22 9.97 18.47 9.14
CA GLU A 22 11.42 18.30 9.04
C GLU A 22 11.94 18.53 7.60
N LEU A 23 11.21 18.10 6.57
CA LEU A 23 11.58 18.38 5.18
C LEU A 23 11.49 19.86 4.83
N ILE A 24 10.49 20.58 5.36
CA ILE A 24 10.39 22.04 5.22
C ILE A 24 11.61 22.72 5.86
N GLN A 25 11.96 22.34 7.10
CA GLN A 25 13.13 22.89 7.79
C GLN A 25 14.44 22.54 7.06
N PHE A 26 14.58 21.30 6.60
CA PHE A 26 15.70 20.86 5.77
C PHE A 26 15.86 21.71 4.51
N ARG A 27 14.75 22.14 3.89
CA ARG A 27 14.78 22.99 2.69
C ARG A 27 15.14 24.45 3.01
N ILE A 28 14.70 24.97 4.15
CA ILE A 28 15.01 26.33 4.62
C ILE A 28 16.49 26.48 5.02
N ASN A 29 17.02 25.50 5.75
CA ASN A 29 18.38 25.53 6.33
C ASN A 29 19.54 25.86 5.37
N PRO A 30 19.59 25.33 4.13
CA PRO A 30 20.65 25.68 3.17
C PRO A 30 20.55 27.11 2.60
N GLY A 31 19.54 27.91 3.00
CA GLY A 31 19.48 29.34 2.69
C GLY A 31 18.33 29.76 1.78
N GLU A 32 17.22 29.01 1.72
CA GLU A 32 16.04 29.44 0.96
C GLU A 32 15.34 30.62 1.65
N SER A 33 15.77 31.83 1.31
CA SER A 33 15.30 33.07 1.94
C SER A 33 13.81 33.33 1.73
N THR A 34 13.26 32.97 0.56
CA THR A 34 11.85 33.19 0.25
C THR A 34 10.93 32.34 1.12
N LEU A 35 11.22 31.03 1.26
CA LEU A 35 10.42 30.14 2.08
C LEU A 35 10.55 30.49 3.57
N LYS A 36 11.78 30.81 4.01
CA LYS A 36 12.02 31.30 5.38
C LYS A 36 11.22 32.56 5.70
N GLN A 37 11.29 33.56 4.82
CA GLN A 37 10.57 34.81 4.99
C GLN A 37 9.05 34.60 4.97
N HIS A 38 8.55 33.70 4.11
CA HIS A 38 7.13 33.32 4.11
C HIS A 38 6.71 32.79 5.48
N PHE A 39 7.43 31.81 6.04
CA PHE A 39 7.09 31.24 7.35
C PHE A 39 7.23 32.24 8.52
N GLU A 40 8.11 33.23 8.42
CA GLU A 40 8.29 34.28 9.43
C GLU A 40 7.24 35.40 9.34
N THR A 41 6.67 35.65 8.15
CA THR A 41 5.78 36.80 7.91
C THR A 41 4.32 36.43 7.64
N CYS A 42 4.04 35.17 7.27
CA CYS A 42 2.70 34.75 6.93
C CYS A 42 1.81 34.60 8.17
N SER A 43 0.49 34.72 7.97
CA SER A 43 -0.48 34.39 9.01
C SER A 43 -0.38 32.90 9.37
N LYS A 44 -0.79 32.52 10.59
CA LYS A 44 -0.77 31.12 11.04
C LYS A 44 -1.53 30.17 10.09
N VAL A 45 -2.54 30.68 9.40
CA VAL A 45 -3.38 29.93 8.44
C VAL A 45 -2.65 29.69 7.11
N ALA A 46 -1.77 30.59 6.68
CA ALA A 46 -1.03 30.51 5.42
C ALA A 46 0.27 29.70 5.51
N THR A 47 0.52 29.05 6.64
CA THR A 47 1.65 28.13 6.83
C THR A 47 1.45 26.80 6.09
N TYR A 48 0.18 26.38 5.89
CA TYR A 48 -0.21 25.07 5.35
C TYR A 48 0.46 23.87 6.04
N THR A 49 0.93 24.05 7.27
CA THR A 49 1.57 22.97 8.06
C THR A 49 0.61 22.22 8.96
N SER A 50 -0.66 22.64 9.02
CA SER A 50 -1.69 22.00 9.83
C SER A 50 -1.98 20.58 9.35
N ASN A 51 -2.54 19.74 10.22
CA ASN A 51 -2.94 18.38 9.86
C ASN A 51 -3.98 18.39 8.72
N THR A 52 -4.93 19.32 8.76
CA THR A 52 -5.93 19.50 7.69
C THR A 52 -5.25 19.82 6.36
N SER A 53 -4.35 20.80 6.34
CA SER A 53 -3.62 21.20 5.13
C SER A 53 -2.74 20.08 4.57
N GLN A 54 -2.08 19.30 5.43
CA GLN A 54 -1.32 18.14 5.01
C GLN A 54 -2.22 17.07 4.37
N ASN A 55 -3.41 16.81 4.92
CA ASN A 55 -4.37 15.86 4.36
C ASN A 55 -4.94 16.34 3.01
N GLU A 56 -5.25 17.63 2.90
CA GLU A 56 -5.69 18.23 1.64
C GLU A 56 -4.60 18.09 0.57
N LEU A 57 -3.35 18.41 0.91
CA LEU A 57 -2.21 18.23 0.00
C LEU A 57 -2.06 16.76 -0.44
N LEU A 58 -2.12 15.82 0.49
CA LEU A 58 -2.09 14.39 0.17
C LEU A 58 -3.25 13.99 -0.77
N THR A 59 -4.44 14.55 -0.55
CA THR A 59 -5.62 14.29 -1.37
C THR A 59 -5.45 14.84 -2.79
N CYS A 60 -4.87 16.04 -2.92
CA CYS A 60 -4.52 16.63 -4.21
C CYS A 60 -3.49 15.77 -4.95
N ILE A 61 -2.43 15.34 -4.28
CA ILE A 61 -1.39 14.47 -4.85
C ILE A 61 -2.00 13.12 -5.26
N LYS A 62 -2.80 12.49 -4.39
CA LYS A 62 -3.53 11.25 -4.69
C LYS A 62 -4.35 11.41 -5.97
N THR A 63 -5.20 12.44 -6.01
CA THR A 63 -6.10 12.69 -7.15
C THR A 63 -5.32 12.94 -8.44
N TYR A 64 -4.22 13.70 -8.37
CA TYR A 64 -3.38 13.96 -9.52
C TYR A 64 -2.73 12.68 -10.06
N ILE A 65 -2.14 11.86 -9.19
CA ILE A 65 -1.51 10.59 -9.57
C ILE A 65 -2.55 9.63 -10.16
N GLN A 66 -3.71 9.50 -9.52
CA GLN A 66 -4.80 8.64 -10.02
C GLN A 66 -5.25 9.06 -11.42
N LYS A 67 -5.49 10.36 -11.64
CA LYS A 67 -5.84 10.89 -12.97
C LYS A 67 -4.76 10.61 -13.99
N TYR A 68 -3.50 10.89 -13.66
CA TYR A 68 -2.36 10.62 -14.54
C TYR A 68 -2.30 9.15 -14.95
N ILE A 69 -2.42 8.21 -14.01
CA ILE A 69 -2.41 6.76 -14.29
C ILE A 69 -3.56 6.38 -15.22
N VAL A 70 -4.77 6.86 -14.93
CA VAL A 70 -5.98 6.55 -15.72
C VAL A 70 -5.88 7.13 -17.13
N GLU A 71 -5.38 8.35 -17.28
CA GLU A 71 -5.17 9.02 -18.57
C GLU A 71 -4.06 8.34 -19.38
N GLU A 72 -2.94 8.00 -18.76
CA GLU A 72 -1.85 7.23 -19.38
C GLU A 72 -2.36 5.88 -19.89
N MET A 73 -3.18 5.17 -19.11
CA MET A 73 -3.79 3.91 -19.51
C MET A 73 -4.81 4.08 -20.64
N LYS A 74 -5.70 5.09 -20.57
CA LYS A 74 -6.74 5.31 -21.58
C LYS A 74 -6.20 5.82 -22.92
N SER A 75 -5.07 6.51 -22.92
CA SER A 75 -4.42 7.04 -24.13
C SER A 75 -3.69 5.96 -24.95
N GLN A 76 -3.65 4.71 -24.48
CA GLN A 76 -2.94 3.64 -25.17
C GLN A 76 -3.63 3.26 -26.50
N PRO A 77 -2.86 2.95 -27.57
CA PRO A 77 -3.41 2.71 -28.91
C PRO A 77 -4.39 1.54 -28.98
N PHE A 78 -4.20 0.54 -28.12
CA PHE A 78 -5.03 -0.67 -28.06
C PHE A 78 -6.30 -0.48 -27.23
N GLY A 79 -6.57 0.73 -26.74
CA GLY A 79 -7.69 1.06 -25.86
C GLY A 79 -7.33 0.93 -24.36
N GLY A 80 -8.22 1.45 -23.51
CA GLY A 80 -8.05 1.47 -22.04
C GLY A 80 -8.26 0.11 -21.36
N TYR A 81 -7.67 -0.95 -21.90
CA TYR A 81 -7.67 -2.27 -21.28
C TYR A 81 -6.63 -2.37 -20.18
N PHE A 82 -6.99 -3.06 -19.10
CA PHE A 82 -6.13 -3.21 -17.94
C PHE A 82 -6.34 -4.55 -17.26
N GLY A 83 -5.37 -4.92 -16.43
CA GLY A 83 -5.49 -5.92 -15.39
C GLY A 83 -5.48 -5.26 -14.03
N ILE A 84 -6.01 -5.96 -13.04
CA ILE A 84 -5.94 -5.57 -11.63
C ILE A 84 -5.13 -6.58 -10.84
N GLN A 85 -4.44 -6.09 -9.81
CA GLN A 85 -3.86 -6.91 -8.76
C GLN A 85 -4.34 -6.37 -7.42
N CYS A 86 -4.89 -7.23 -6.58
CA CYS A 86 -5.40 -6.88 -5.27
C CYS A 86 -4.69 -7.73 -4.22
N ASP A 87 -4.08 -7.08 -3.23
CA ASP A 87 -3.42 -7.77 -2.11
C ASP A 87 -3.79 -7.12 -0.79
N GLU A 88 -4.05 -7.95 0.22
CA GLU A 88 -4.37 -7.50 1.57
C GLU A 88 -3.08 -7.15 2.32
N VAL A 89 -3.05 -5.96 2.91
CA VAL A 89 -1.93 -5.46 3.69
C VAL A 89 -2.46 -5.07 5.07
N SER A 90 -1.89 -5.67 6.12
CA SER A 90 -2.19 -5.25 7.49
C SER A 90 -1.40 -3.98 7.82
N ASP A 91 -2.10 -2.89 8.14
CA ASP A 91 -1.46 -1.68 8.65
C ASP A 91 -0.99 -1.89 10.10
N THR A 92 -0.01 -1.08 10.51
CA THR A 92 0.56 -0.97 11.85
C THR A 92 -0.47 -0.75 12.97
N SER A 93 -1.68 -0.31 12.62
CA SER A 93 -2.81 -0.11 13.54
C SER A 93 -3.77 -1.32 13.61
N ASN A 94 -3.43 -2.46 13.02
CA ASN A 94 -4.27 -3.67 12.84
C ASN A 94 -5.52 -3.47 11.95
N TRP A 95 -5.52 -2.46 11.08
CA TRP A 95 -6.57 -2.30 10.08
C TRP A 95 -6.13 -2.99 8.79
N GLU A 96 -7.05 -3.68 8.14
CA GLU A 96 -6.80 -4.33 6.86
C GLU A 96 -7.03 -3.33 5.71
N GLN A 97 -6.06 -3.25 4.81
CA GLN A 97 -6.13 -2.40 3.62
C GLN A 97 -5.93 -3.26 2.39
N LEU A 98 -6.71 -3.01 1.35
CA LEU A 98 -6.57 -3.65 0.06
C LEU A 98 -5.78 -2.74 -0.87
N GLY A 99 -4.56 -3.15 -1.25
CA GLY A 99 -3.77 -2.47 -2.27
C GLY A 99 -4.30 -2.81 -3.66
N LEU A 100 -4.76 -1.82 -4.41
CA LEU A 100 -5.24 -1.99 -5.79
C LEU A 100 -4.18 -1.47 -6.77
N VAL A 101 -3.63 -2.38 -7.57
CA VAL A 101 -2.65 -2.08 -8.62
C VAL A 101 -3.29 -2.30 -9.99
N LEU A 102 -3.08 -1.36 -10.90
CA LEU A 102 -3.39 -1.52 -12.31
C LEU A 102 -2.17 -2.02 -13.06
N ARG A 103 -2.40 -2.94 -14.00
CA ARG A 103 -1.42 -3.39 -14.97
C ARG A 103 -1.93 -3.13 -16.38
N TYR A 104 -1.20 -2.36 -17.17
CA TYR A 104 -1.56 -2.05 -18.56
C TYR A 104 -0.30 -1.99 -19.42
N VAL A 105 -0.44 -1.72 -20.71
CA VAL A 105 0.67 -1.74 -21.67
C VAL A 105 0.93 -0.33 -22.17
N VAL A 106 2.17 0.15 -22.03
CA VAL A 106 2.65 1.42 -22.59
C VAL A 106 3.74 1.09 -23.61
N ASP A 107 3.53 1.48 -24.87
CA ASP A 107 4.50 1.25 -25.96
C ASP A 107 4.94 -0.23 -26.08
N GLY A 108 4.02 -1.16 -25.87
CA GLY A 108 4.28 -2.60 -25.92
C GLY A 108 4.91 -3.18 -24.65
N VAL A 109 5.20 -2.36 -23.63
CA VAL A 109 5.78 -2.78 -22.35
C VAL A 109 4.71 -2.81 -21.25
N PRO A 110 4.56 -3.92 -20.51
CA PRO A 110 3.66 -3.95 -19.37
C PRO A 110 4.19 -3.04 -18.26
N VAL A 111 3.33 -2.17 -17.75
CA VAL A 111 3.59 -1.29 -16.60
C VAL A 111 2.59 -1.60 -15.50
N GLU A 112 3.07 -1.50 -14.26
CA GLU A 112 2.27 -1.66 -13.06
C GLU A 112 2.26 -0.33 -12.30
N ARG A 113 1.09 0.09 -11.83
CA ARG A 113 0.87 1.33 -11.07
C ARG A 113 -0.08 1.08 -9.92
N LEU A 114 0.36 1.41 -8.71
CA LEU A 114 -0.52 1.43 -7.54
C LEU A 114 -1.54 2.56 -7.72
N LEU A 115 -2.82 2.20 -7.75
CA LEU A 115 -3.92 3.14 -7.92
C LEU A 115 -4.36 3.71 -6.57
N GLU A 116 -4.62 2.85 -5.59
CA GLU A 116 -4.92 3.25 -4.22
C GLU A 116 -4.83 2.11 -3.20
N PHE A 117 -4.80 2.49 -1.93
CA PHE A 117 -5.12 1.63 -0.81
C PHE A 117 -6.58 1.87 -0.41
N ILE A 118 -7.36 0.80 -0.37
CA ILE A 118 -8.77 0.82 0.01
C ILE A 118 -8.88 0.28 1.43
N LEU A 119 -9.55 1.01 2.31
CA LEU A 119 -9.80 0.53 3.67
C LEU A 119 -10.82 -0.62 3.62
N ALA A 120 -10.47 -1.78 4.18
CA ALA A 120 -11.35 -2.94 4.25
C ALA A 120 -11.70 -3.19 5.73
N GLU A 121 -12.89 -2.75 6.15
CA GLU A 121 -13.41 -3.04 7.49
C GLU A 121 -13.92 -4.48 7.61
N GLU A 122 -14.45 -5.01 6.50
CA GLU A 122 -14.89 -6.39 6.36
C GLU A 122 -14.12 -7.08 5.23
N THR A 123 -13.63 -8.28 5.49
CA THR A 123 -12.73 -9.00 4.58
C THR A 123 -13.39 -10.20 3.92
N THR A 124 -14.72 -10.19 3.85
CA THR A 124 -15.47 -11.21 3.09
C THR A 124 -15.23 -11.02 1.59
N GLY A 125 -15.26 -12.11 0.83
CA GLY A 125 -15.04 -12.02 -0.62
C GLY A 125 -16.02 -11.11 -1.36
N GLU A 126 -17.25 -10.99 -0.87
CA GLU A 126 -18.25 -10.07 -1.41
C GLU A 126 -17.91 -8.61 -1.11
N SER A 127 -17.58 -8.29 0.15
CA SER A 127 -17.19 -6.94 0.55
C SER A 127 -15.97 -6.46 -0.24
N LEU A 128 -14.94 -7.30 -0.34
CA LEU A 128 -13.72 -6.99 -1.10
C LEU A 128 -14.02 -6.78 -2.59
N CYS A 129 -14.88 -7.59 -3.19
CA CYS A 129 -15.30 -7.41 -4.58
C CYS A 129 -16.01 -6.06 -4.79
N ASN A 130 -16.94 -5.72 -3.91
CA ASN A 130 -17.67 -4.47 -3.98
C ASN A 130 -16.75 -3.26 -3.82
N LEU A 131 -15.81 -3.32 -2.88
CA LEU A 131 -14.78 -2.28 -2.68
C LEU A 131 -13.95 -2.07 -3.95
N VAL A 132 -13.48 -3.15 -4.59
CA VAL A 132 -12.71 -3.07 -5.85
C VAL A 132 -13.55 -2.46 -6.97
N VAL A 133 -14.79 -2.92 -7.16
CA VAL A 133 -15.66 -2.41 -8.23
C VAL A 133 -16.00 -0.94 -8.01
N GLN A 134 -16.29 -0.53 -6.78
CA GLN A 134 -16.57 0.86 -6.43
C GLN A 134 -15.35 1.75 -6.64
N SER A 135 -14.16 1.28 -6.25
CA SER A 135 -12.89 1.97 -6.48
C SER A 135 -12.61 2.17 -7.98
N LEU A 136 -12.80 1.13 -8.80
CA LEU A 136 -12.62 1.26 -10.25
C LEU A 136 -13.62 2.25 -10.85
N ALA A 137 -14.90 2.17 -10.46
CA ALA A 137 -15.92 3.09 -10.92
C ALA A 137 -15.65 4.55 -10.52
N SER A 138 -15.18 4.81 -9.29
CA SER A 138 -14.88 6.17 -8.80
C SER A 138 -13.68 6.80 -9.54
N ASN A 139 -12.74 5.98 -10.01
CA ASN A 139 -11.63 6.40 -10.85
C ASN A 139 -11.99 6.44 -12.36
N GLY A 140 -13.27 6.20 -12.71
CA GLY A 140 -13.75 6.23 -14.09
C GLY A 140 -13.23 5.06 -14.95
N LEU A 141 -12.93 3.93 -14.32
CA LEU A 141 -12.50 2.69 -14.97
C LEU A 141 -13.69 1.74 -15.11
N ASP A 142 -13.95 1.30 -16.34
CA ASP A 142 -14.99 0.31 -16.61
C ASP A 142 -14.44 -1.10 -16.38
N ILE A 143 -15.07 -1.83 -15.45
CA ILE A 143 -14.74 -3.22 -15.12
C ILE A 143 -14.83 -4.15 -16.33
N GLN A 144 -15.63 -3.82 -17.35
CA GLN A 144 -15.76 -4.62 -18.57
C GLN A 144 -14.52 -4.54 -19.47
N LEU A 145 -13.66 -3.54 -19.27
CA LEU A 145 -12.36 -3.40 -19.92
C LEU A 145 -11.25 -4.14 -19.18
N CYS A 146 -11.53 -4.66 -17.98
CA CYS A 146 -10.59 -5.53 -17.26
C CYS A 146 -10.36 -6.84 -18.04
N ARG A 147 -9.11 -7.29 -18.12
CA ARG A 147 -8.67 -8.49 -18.85
C ARG A 147 -7.99 -9.52 -17.97
N SER A 148 -7.52 -9.12 -16.80
CA SER A 148 -6.94 -10.03 -15.83
C SER A 148 -7.15 -9.52 -14.42
N GLN A 149 -7.34 -10.43 -13.48
CA GLN A 149 -7.39 -10.15 -12.06
C GLN A 149 -6.41 -11.08 -11.34
N THR A 150 -5.52 -10.51 -10.54
CA THR A 150 -4.55 -11.26 -9.75
C THR A 150 -4.84 -11.04 -8.28
N MET A 151 -5.08 -12.12 -7.54
CA MET A 151 -5.36 -12.04 -6.10
C MET A 151 -4.61 -13.15 -5.37
N ASP A 152 -4.46 -12.99 -4.06
CA ASP A 152 -3.85 -14.02 -3.23
C ASP A 152 -4.72 -15.30 -3.15
N GLY A 153 -4.15 -16.34 -2.56
CA GLY A 153 -4.79 -17.64 -2.41
C GLY A 153 -5.71 -17.75 -1.20
N ALA A 154 -5.98 -16.65 -0.48
CA ALA A 154 -6.85 -16.70 0.69
C ALA A 154 -8.28 -17.11 0.29
N GLY A 155 -9.02 -17.72 1.21
CA GLY A 155 -10.37 -18.21 0.93
C GLY A 155 -11.34 -17.09 0.50
N ASN A 156 -11.20 -15.91 1.11
CA ASN A 156 -12.02 -14.75 0.79
C ASN A 156 -11.68 -14.14 -0.57
N MET A 157 -10.45 -14.32 -1.07
CA MET A 157 -10.03 -13.81 -2.36
C MET A 157 -10.25 -14.85 -3.48
N SER A 158 -9.72 -16.06 -3.30
CA SER A 158 -9.67 -17.11 -4.32
C SER A 158 -10.82 -18.12 -4.26
N GLY A 159 -11.72 -18.02 -3.28
CA GLY A 159 -12.82 -18.95 -3.08
C GLY A 159 -13.68 -19.11 -4.34
N LYS A 160 -13.80 -20.35 -4.85
CA LYS A 160 -14.43 -20.65 -6.15
C LYS A 160 -15.88 -20.16 -6.31
N ASN A 161 -16.63 -20.07 -5.22
CA ASN A 161 -18.05 -19.73 -5.25
C ASN A 161 -18.37 -18.36 -4.63
N VAL A 162 -17.64 -17.97 -3.59
CA VAL A 162 -17.93 -16.78 -2.75
C VAL A 162 -16.74 -15.83 -2.65
N GLY A 163 -15.57 -16.21 -3.17
CA GLY A 163 -14.38 -15.37 -3.12
C GLY A 163 -14.48 -14.19 -4.07
N CYS A 164 -13.75 -13.12 -3.75
CA CYS A 164 -13.68 -11.88 -4.52
C CYS A 164 -13.43 -12.15 -6.02
N ALA A 165 -12.48 -13.02 -6.34
CA ALA A 165 -12.15 -13.36 -7.72
C ALA A 165 -13.31 -14.04 -8.47
N ALA A 166 -14.04 -14.93 -7.81
CA ALA A 166 -15.19 -15.59 -8.40
C ALA A 166 -16.33 -14.60 -8.69
N GLN A 167 -16.55 -13.64 -7.79
CA GLN A 167 -17.55 -12.60 -7.97
C GLN A 167 -17.17 -11.62 -9.07
N LEU A 168 -15.94 -11.15 -9.11
CA LEU A 168 -15.41 -10.32 -10.19
C LEU A 168 -15.50 -11.01 -11.55
N THR A 169 -15.23 -12.32 -11.61
CA THR A 169 -15.39 -13.11 -12.84
C THR A 169 -16.84 -13.15 -13.31
N ARG A 170 -17.83 -13.14 -12.40
CA ARG A 170 -19.25 -13.04 -12.79
C ARG A 170 -19.60 -11.66 -13.37
N ILE A 171 -19.02 -10.59 -12.81
CA ILE A 171 -19.26 -9.21 -13.24
C ILE A 171 -18.57 -8.94 -14.58
N SER A 172 -17.32 -9.39 -14.74
CA SER A 172 -16.51 -9.24 -15.94
C SER A 172 -15.91 -10.59 -16.34
N PRO A 173 -16.63 -11.41 -17.12
CA PRO A 173 -16.17 -12.74 -17.54
C PRO A 173 -14.89 -12.72 -18.37
N ARG A 174 -14.50 -11.55 -18.90
CA ARG A 174 -13.27 -11.35 -19.66
C ARG A 174 -12.04 -11.12 -18.77
N ALA A 175 -12.24 -10.89 -17.47
CA ALA A 175 -11.17 -10.69 -16.51
C ALA A 175 -10.67 -12.04 -15.97
N MET A 176 -9.66 -12.61 -16.63
CA MET A 176 -9.10 -13.92 -16.27
C MET A 176 -8.46 -13.89 -14.88
N TYR A 177 -8.81 -14.84 -14.02
CA TYR A 177 -8.23 -14.96 -12.69
C TYR A 177 -6.86 -15.65 -12.71
N HIS A 178 -5.89 -15.03 -12.04
CA HIS A 178 -4.55 -15.54 -11.81
C HIS A 178 -4.20 -15.53 -10.32
N TYR A 179 -3.51 -16.57 -9.86
CA TYR A 179 -2.96 -16.60 -8.51
C TYR A 179 -1.75 -15.68 -8.38
N CYS A 180 -1.64 -15.00 -7.22
CA CYS A 180 -0.44 -14.25 -6.87
C CYS A 180 0.80 -15.18 -6.85
N ALA A 181 1.79 -14.88 -7.70
CA ALA A 181 3.02 -15.65 -7.80
C ALA A 181 3.83 -15.62 -6.49
N SER A 182 3.87 -14.47 -5.82
CA SER A 182 4.54 -14.30 -4.53
C SER A 182 3.92 -15.17 -3.44
N HIS A 183 2.58 -15.22 -3.39
CA HIS A 183 1.86 -16.08 -2.46
C HIS A 183 2.13 -17.56 -2.76
N ASN A 184 2.08 -17.96 -4.04
CA ASN A 184 2.41 -19.33 -4.45
C ASN A 184 3.83 -19.73 -4.06
N LEU A 185 4.82 -18.84 -4.28
CA LEU A 185 6.20 -19.09 -3.86
C LEU A 185 6.31 -19.24 -2.34
N SER A 186 5.65 -18.37 -1.58
CA SER A 186 5.60 -18.45 -0.12
C SER A 186 5.02 -19.78 0.36
N LEU A 187 3.92 -20.25 -0.26
CA LEU A 187 3.32 -21.55 0.07
C LEU A 187 4.27 -22.71 -0.23
N VAL A 188 4.96 -22.68 -1.37
CA VAL A 188 5.95 -23.71 -1.72
C VAL A 188 7.09 -23.72 -0.71
N LEU A 189 7.65 -22.56 -0.37
CA LEU A 189 8.71 -22.44 0.63
C LEU A 189 8.26 -22.95 2.01
N CYS A 190 7.09 -22.53 2.48
CA CYS A 190 6.50 -23.01 3.72
C CYS A 190 6.32 -24.53 3.75
N LYS A 191 5.95 -25.13 2.62
CA LYS A 191 5.81 -26.59 2.50
C LYS A 191 7.18 -27.28 2.49
N SER A 192 8.17 -26.73 1.79
CA SER A 192 9.55 -27.22 1.83
C SER A 192 10.15 -27.16 3.24
N CYS A 193 9.83 -26.13 4.04
CA CYS A 193 10.26 -26.02 5.43
C CYS A 193 9.69 -27.10 6.37
N LYS A 194 8.68 -27.87 5.93
CA LYS A 194 8.13 -29.01 6.69
C LYS A 194 8.90 -30.32 6.46
N VAL A 195 9.80 -30.36 5.48
CA VAL A 195 10.74 -31.47 5.30
C VAL A 195 11.60 -31.57 6.54
N THR A 196 11.66 -32.75 7.16
CA THR A 196 12.21 -32.95 8.51
C THR A 196 13.63 -32.39 8.65
N GLU A 197 14.50 -32.62 7.66
CA GLU A 197 15.88 -32.16 7.66
C GLU A 197 15.97 -30.63 7.64
N ILE A 198 15.15 -29.98 6.82
CA ILE A 198 15.07 -28.52 6.73
C ILE A 198 14.47 -27.94 8.01
N HIS A 199 13.43 -28.58 8.54
CA HIS A 199 12.76 -28.17 9.77
C HIS A 199 13.72 -28.19 10.96
N LEU A 200 14.47 -29.28 11.15
CA LEU A 200 15.46 -29.43 12.22
C LEU A 200 16.59 -28.40 12.11
N MET A 201 17.05 -28.11 10.89
CA MET A 201 18.03 -27.07 10.63
C MET A 201 17.49 -25.68 11.00
N LEU A 202 16.28 -25.33 10.55
CA LEU A 202 15.63 -24.06 10.87
C LEU A 202 15.37 -23.90 12.37
N ASP A 203 14.97 -24.96 13.05
CA ASP A 203 14.76 -24.94 14.50
C ASP A 203 16.07 -24.74 15.25
N SER A 204 17.16 -25.39 14.82
CA SER A 204 18.49 -25.16 15.39
C SER A 204 18.93 -23.71 15.23
N LEU A 205 18.72 -23.11 14.05
CA LEU A 205 18.99 -21.69 13.81
C LEU A 205 18.11 -20.77 14.66
N LYS A 206 16.83 -21.09 14.82
CA LYS A 206 15.92 -20.34 15.71
C LYS A 206 16.40 -20.40 17.16
N GLN A 207 16.79 -21.57 17.65
CA GLN A 207 17.31 -21.73 19.01
C GLN A 207 18.61 -20.94 19.22
N LEU A 208 19.52 -20.93 18.24
CA LEU A 208 20.70 -20.07 18.27
C LEU A 208 20.31 -18.58 18.31
N GLY A 209 19.35 -18.16 17.49
CA GLY A 209 18.82 -16.79 17.50
C GLY A 209 18.23 -16.40 18.85
N ILE A 210 17.43 -17.27 19.47
CA ILE A 210 16.87 -17.10 20.82
C ILE A 210 18.01 -17.01 21.84
N PHE A 211 18.98 -17.91 21.78
CA PHE A 211 20.14 -17.91 22.68
C PHE A 211 20.91 -16.58 22.63
N PHE A 212 21.17 -16.04 21.44
CA PHE A 212 21.84 -14.75 21.30
C PHE A 212 20.96 -13.57 21.71
N LYS A 213 19.64 -13.64 21.46
CA LYS A 213 18.68 -12.58 21.80
C LYS A 213 18.46 -12.47 23.30
N TYR A 214 18.39 -13.59 24.01
CA TYR A 214 18.17 -13.67 25.46
C TYR A 214 19.45 -13.97 26.25
N SER A 215 20.62 -13.78 25.65
CA SER A 215 21.91 -14.00 26.32
C SER A 215 22.07 -13.04 27.52
N PRO A 216 22.32 -13.56 28.74
CA PRO A 216 22.51 -12.73 29.94
C PRO A 216 23.60 -11.67 29.80
N LYS A 217 24.61 -11.91 28.95
CA LYS A 217 25.70 -10.97 28.67
C LYS A 217 25.27 -9.77 27.82
N ARG A 218 24.22 -9.88 27.00
CA ARG A 218 23.67 -8.76 26.20
C ARG A 218 22.58 -8.00 26.95
N SER A 219 21.73 -8.66 27.74
CA SER A 219 20.70 -7.99 28.55
C SER A 219 21.29 -7.12 29.67
N ARG A 220 22.52 -7.37 30.12
CA ARG A 220 23.26 -6.50 31.06
C ARG A 220 23.91 -5.27 30.43
N ARG A 221 23.99 -5.17 29.10
CA ARG A 221 24.57 -4.01 28.38
C ARG A 221 23.53 -2.98 27.92
N GLN A 222 22.23 -3.27 28.08
CA GLN A 222 21.12 -2.38 27.73
C GLN A 222 20.38 -1.81 28.96
N ARG A 223 20.96 -1.93 30.16
CA ARG A 223 20.56 -1.17 31.35
C ARG A 223 21.59 -0.10 31.64
#